data_AF-A0A357M4U6-F1
#
_entry.id   AF-A0A357M4U6-F1
#
_cell.length_a   1.000
_cell.length_b   1.000
_cell.length_c   1.000
_cell.angle_alpha   90.00
_cell.angle_beta   90.00
_cell.angle_gamma   90.00
#
_symmetry.space_group_name_H-M   'P 1'
#
loop_
_entity.id
_entity.type
_entity.pdbx_description
1 polymer ?
#
loop_
_entity_poly.entity_id
_entity_poly.type
_entity_poly.pdbx_seq_one_letter_code
_entity_poly.pdbx_strand_id
1 'polypeptide(L)' 'MSYETYFSTHRDEHLEELKQWLKIPSISALSAHKDDVLAAAHWLTDTLK' A
#
# COMPACT_ATOMS: atom_id res chain seq x y z
N MET A 1 -24.34 -5.29 -5.76
CA MET A 1 -23.78 -3.94 -5.54
C MET A 1 -23.14 -3.46 -6.83
N SER A 2 -23.33 -2.21 -7.22
CA SER A 2 -22.54 -1.64 -8.33
C SER A 2 -21.11 -1.38 -7.86
N TYR A 3 -20.16 -1.29 -8.80
CA TYR A 3 -18.77 -0.95 -8.49
C TYR A 3 -18.68 0.43 -7.80
N GLU A 4 -19.55 1.39 -8.14
CA GLU A 4 -19.56 2.71 -7.48
C GLU A 4 -19.91 2.61 -6.00
N THR A 5 -20.88 1.77 -5.66
CA THR A 5 -21.29 1.55 -4.26
C THR A 5 -20.16 0.91 -3.47
N TYR A 6 -19.44 -0.06 -4.05
CA TYR A 6 -18.28 -0.69 -3.43
C TYR A 6 -17.17 0.34 -3.13
N PHE A 7 -16.77 1.14 -4.14
CA PHE A 7 -15.73 2.15 -3.96
C PHE A 7 -16.11 3.25 -2.97
N SER A 8 -17.38 3.66 -2.94
CA SER A 8 -17.83 4.66 -1.96
C SER A 8 -17.77 4.13 -0.53
N THR A 9 -18.13 2.87 -0.31
CA THR A 9 -18.17 2.27 1.04
C THR A 9 -16.76 2.00 1.58
N HIS A 10 -15.82 1.60 0.73
CA HIS A 10 -14.45 1.23 1.14
C HIS A 10 -13.44 2.36 0.95
N ARG A 11 -13.89 3.57 0.60
CA ARG A 11 -13.02 4.69 0.25
C ARG A 11 -12.00 5.01 1.36
N ASP A 12 -12.46 5.09 2.60
CA ASP A 12 -11.62 5.52 3.71
C ASP A 12 -10.64 4.43 4.14
N GLU A 13 -11.04 3.15 4.02
CA GLU A 13 -10.16 1.99 4.21
C GLU A 13 -9.03 1.98 3.18
N HIS A 14 -9.36 2.04 1.88
CA HIS A 14 -8.35 2.09 0.82
C HIS A 14 -7.41 3.29 0.95
N LEU A 15 -7.93 4.43 1.43
CA LEU A 15 -7.11 5.61 1.65
C LEU A 15 -6.14 5.43 2.82
N GLU A 16 -6.56 4.74 3.89
CA GLU A 16 -5.67 4.44 5.01
C GLU A 16 -4.61 3.40 4.63
N GLU A 17 -4.99 2.36 3.90
CA GLU A 17 -4.07 1.39 3.31
C GLU A 17 -2.99 2.07 2.44
N LEU A 18 -3.40 2.99 1.56
CA LEU A 18 -2.46 3.77 0.75
C LEU A 18 -1.50 4.60 1.62
N LYS A 19 -2.00 5.25 2.68
CA LYS A 19 -1.14 6.02 3.60
C LYS A 19 -0.17 5.11 4.35
N GLN A 20 -0.60 3.91 4.77
CA GLN A 20 0.28 2.95 5.42
C GLN A 20 1.41 2.52 4.49
N TRP A 21 1.09 2.23 3.24
CA TRP A 21 2.08 1.82 2.24
C TRP A 21 3.08 2.94 1.92
N LEU A 22 2.59 4.17 1.73
CA LEU A 22 3.43 5.35 1.43
C LEU A 22 4.35 5.78 2.59
N LYS A 23 4.11 5.32 3.83
CA LYS A 23 5.01 5.56 4.96
C LYS A 23 6.31 4.75 4.87
N ILE A 24 6.35 3.69 4.05
CA ILE A 24 7.55 2.88 3.87
C ILE A 24 8.49 3.65 2.93
N PRO A 25 9.72 4.00 3.35
CA PRO A 25 10.64 4.80 2.54
C PRO A 25 11.35 3.93 1.48
N SER A 26 10.57 3.29 0.61
CA SER A 26 11.03 2.33 -0.42
C SER A 26 11.72 3.02 -1.61
N ILE A 27 12.88 3.64 -1.38
CA ILE A 27 13.61 4.43 -2.39
C ILE A 27 14.65 3.55 -3.11
N SER A 28 14.31 3.05 -4.30
CA SER A 28 15.16 2.10 -5.04
C SER A 28 16.50 2.68 -5.53
N ALA A 29 16.60 3.99 -5.71
CA ALA A 29 17.84 4.67 -6.11
C ALA A 29 18.90 4.74 -4.99
N LEU A 30 18.52 4.44 -3.74
CA LEU A 30 19.38 4.50 -2.57
C LEU A 30 19.53 3.10 -1.98
N SER A 31 20.72 2.49 -2.12
CA SER A 31 20.98 1.13 -1.63
C SER A 31 20.70 0.93 -0.12
N ALA A 32 20.76 2.00 0.67
CA ALA A 32 20.42 1.99 2.09
C ALA A 32 18.95 1.62 2.37
N HIS A 33 18.05 1.82 1.40
CA HIS A 33 16.62 1.52 1.50
C HIS A 33 16.23 0.18 0.87
N LYS A 34 17.19 -0.72 0.63
CA LYS A 34 16.92 -2.04 0.04
C LYS A 34 15.88 -2.84 0.86
N ASP A 35 15.99 -2.82 2.18
CA ASP A 35 15.07 -3.54 3.06
C ASP A 35 13.68 -2.87 3.09
N ASP A 36 13.61 -1.55 2.95
CA ASP A 36 12.34 -0.82 2.84
C ASP A 36 11.60 -1.16 1.53
N VAL A 37 12.33 -1.36 0.43
CA VAL A 37 11.76 -1.84 -0.83
C VAL A 37 11.14 -3.23 -0.67
N LEU A 38 11.82 -4.13 0.05
CA LEU A 38 11.29 -5.45 0.37
C LEU A 38 10.07 -5.35 1.30
N ALA A 39 10.12 -4.48 2.31
CA ALA A 39 9.00 -4.25 3.22
C ALA A 39 7.74 -3.76 2.48
N ALA A 40 7.89 -2.84 1.53
CA ALA A 40 6.78 -2.37 0.69
C ALA A 40 6.20 -3.49 -0.19
N ALA A 41 7.04 -4.37 -0.72
CA ALA A 41 6.59 -5.52 -1.51
C ALA A 41 5.86 -6.57 -0.64
N HIS A 42 6.36 -6.84 0.56
CA HIS A 42 5.70 -7.74 1.51
C HIS A 42 4.35 -7.19 1.96
N TRP A 43 4.29 -5.89 2.32
CA TRP A 43 3.03 -5.24 2.67
C TRP A 43 1.99 -5.42 1.55
N LEU A 44 2.38 -5.16 0.29
CA LEU A 44 1.50 -5.34 -0.86
C LEU A 44 1.00 -6.79 -1.01
N THR A 45 1.90 -7.76 -0.82
CA THR A 45 1.57 -9.19 -0.89
C THR A 45 0.63 -9.62 0.21
N ASP A 46 0.68 -8.99 1.38
CA ASP A 46 -0.20 -9.29 2.51
C ASP A 46 -1.57 -8.61 2.37
N THR A 47 -1.63 -7.40 1.82
CA THR A 47 -2.87 -6.63 1.66
C THR A 47 -3.71 -7.08 0.46
N LEU A 48 -3.10 -7.61 -0.61
CA LEU A 48 -3.81 -8.03 -1.83
C LEU A 48 -4.26 -9.51 -1.86
N LYS A 49 -4.21 -10.21 -0.73
CA LYS A 49 -4.71 -11.61 -0.61
C LYS A 49 -6.23 -11.66 -0.61
#